data_AF-A0A498SZM5-F1
#
_entry.id   AF-A0A498SZM5-F1
#
_cell.length_a   1.000
_cell.length_b   1.000
_cell.length_c   1.000
_cell.angle_alpha   90.00
_cell.angle_beta   90.00
_cell.angle_gamma   90.00
#
_symmetry.space_group_name_H-M   'P 1'
#
loop_
_entity.id
_entity.type
_entity.pdbx_description
1 polymer ?
#
loop_
_entity_poly.entity_id
_entity_poly.type
_entity_poly.pdbx_seq_one_letter_code
_entity_poly.pdbx_strand_id
1 'polypeptide(L)'
;MYKISARFVHRLSRRELLTKILRVDHIGELAALRIYDGQKAIISSQHPSRPVIEEMQAQEKEHLDVMERLCAKHNIQPTILAPFLSIAAYALGSFLIF
;
A
#
# COMPACT_ATOMS: atom_id res chain seq x y z
N MET A 1 -34.85 -5.13 28.25
CA MET A 1 -33.42 -5.45 28.44
C MET A 1 -32.89 -6.04 27.14
N TYR A 2 -32.35 -5.20 26.24
CA TYR A 2 -31.88 -5.64 24.92
C TYR A 2 -30.63 -6.51 25.09
N LYS A 3 -30.75 -7.81 24.81
CA LYS A 3 -29.59 -8.69 24.61
C LYS A 3 -28.94 -8.28 23.30
N ILE A 4 -27.99 -7.34 23.35
CA ILE A 4 -27.11 -7.04 22.22
C ILE A 4 -26.31 -8.32 21.97
N SER A 5 -26.73 -9.03 20.93
CA SER A 5 -26.20 -10.32 20.53
C SER A 5 -24.76 -10.12 20.09
N ALA A 6 -23.81 -10.60 20.88
CA ALA A 6 -22.38 -10.72 20.54
C ALA A 6 -22.11 -11.71 19.37
N ARG A 7 -23.11 -11.94 18.49
CA ARG A 7 -23.07 -12.86 17.34
C ARG A 7 -22.57 -12.22 16.04
N PHE A 8 -22.20 -10.94 16.04
CA PHE A 8 -21.79 -10.22 14.82
C PHE A 8 -20.28 -10.07 14.66
N VAL A 9 -19.46 -10.92 15.31
CA VAL A 9 -18.02 -10.98 15.02
C VAL A 9 -17.82 -12.07 13.97
N HIS A 10 -17.88 -11.66 12.70
CA HIS A 10 -17.76 -12.52 11.53
C HIS A 10 -16.44 -13.30 11.58
N ARG A 11 -16.50 -14.60 11.85
CA ARG A 11 -15.31 -15.48 11.85
C ARG A 11 -14.94 -15.77 10.40
N LEU A 12 -14.22 -14.84 9.76
CA LEU A 12 -13.70 -15.03 8.40
C LEU A 12 -12.93 -16.36 8.34
N SER A 13 -13.08 -17.10 7.25
CA SER A 13 -12.19 -18.20 6.95
C SER A 13 -10.75 -17.67 6.84
N ARG A 14 -9.77 -18.53 7.11
CA ARG A 14 -8.34 -18.17 6.99
C ARG A 14 -8.02 -17.57 5.62
N ARG A 15 -8.65 -18.08 4.56
CA ARG A 15 -8.48 -17.58 3.19
C ARG A 15 -9.03 -16.17 3.02
N GLU A 16 -10.23 -15.88 3.53
CA GLU A 16 -10.83 -14.55 3.44
C GLU A 16 -10.04 -13.51 4.23
N LEU A 17 -9.57 -13.88 5.42
CA LEU A 17 -8.72 -13.01 6.24
C LEU A 17 -7.41 -12.69 5.50
N LEU A 18 -6.73 -13.72 4.98
CA LEU A 18 -5.49 -13.56 4.21
C LEU A 18 -5.70 -12.70 2.96
N THR A 19 -6.83 -12.88 2.27
CA THR A 19 -7.20 -12.08 1.08
C THR A 19 -7.35 -10.61 1.44
N LYS A 20 -7.97 -10.28 2.58
CA LYS A 20 -8.14 -8.90 3.01
C LYS A 20 -6.81 -8.26 3.39
N ILE A 21 -6.02 -8.94 4.22
CA ILE A 21 -4.72 -8.44 4.68
C ILE A 21 -3.81 -8.18 3.49
N LEU A 22 -3.58 -9.19 2.64
CA LEU A 22 -2.66 -9.03 1.50
C LEU A 22 -3.10 -7.95 0.51
N ARG A 23 -4.41 -7.74 0.31
CA ARG A 23 -4.88 -6.66 -0.57
C ARG A 23 -4.66 -5.27 0.02
N VAL A 24 -4.87 -5.12 1.33
CA VAL A 24 -4.68 -3.84 2.04
C VAL A 24 -3.18 -3.51 2.12
N ASP A 25 -2.36 -4.48 2.49
CA ASP A 25 -0.91 -4.28 2.59
C ASP A 25 -0.33 -3.98 1.20
N HIS A 26 -0.64 -4.80 0.19
CA HIS A 26 -0.18 -4.57 -1.19
C HIS A 26 -0.55 -3.18 -1.73
N ILE A 27 -1.77 -2.69 -1.50
CA ILE A 27 -2.15 -1.36 -1.98
C ILE A 27 -1.47 -0.24 -1.18
N GLY A 28 -1.21 -0.47 0.12
CA GLY A 28 -0.43 0.41 0.97
C GLY A 28 0.99 0.58 0.44
N GLU A 29 1.70 -0.52 0.19
CA GLU A 29 3.07 -0.49 -0.33
C GLU A 29 3.13 0.16 -1.72
N LEU A 30 2.19 -0.20 -2.60
CA LEU A 30 2.11 0.42 -3.93
C LEU A 30 1.86 1.94 -3.83
N ALA A 31 0.99 2.39 -2.93
CA ALA A 31 0.72 3.81 -2.73
C ALA A 31 1.96 4.53 -2.17
N ALA A 32 2.67 3.95 -1.20
CA ALA A 32 3.88 4.52 -0.64
C ALA A 32 4.96 4.72 -1.73
N LEU A 33 5.20 3.70 -2.56
CA LEU A 33 6.11 3.82 -3.71
C LEU A 33 5.75 4.98 -4.64
N ARG A 34 4.45 5.18 -4.91
CA ARG A 34 3.97 6.26 -5.80
C ARG A 34 4.06 7.63 -5.16
N ILE A 35 3.84 7.74 -3.85
CA ILE A 35 4.07 8.97 -3.09
C ILE A 35 5.56 9.37 -3.19
N TYR A 36 6.49 8.42 -2.97
CA TYR A 36 7.92 8.70 -3.12
C TYR A 36 8.30 9.08 -4.56
N ASP A 37 7.70 8.45 -5.58
CA ASP A 37 7.89 8.86 -6.97
C ASP A 37 7.43 10.30 -7.22
N GLY A 38 6.27 10.69 -6.66
CA GLY A 38 5.75 12.06 -6.74
C GLY A 38 6.66 13.07 -6.05
N GLN A 39 7.15 12.75 -4.84
CA GLN A 39 8.10 13.61 -4.11
C GLN A 39 9.38 13.85 -4.91
N LYS A 40 10.01 12.76 -5.40
CA LYS A 40 11.25 12.80 -6.20
C LYS A 40 11.10 13.57 -7.51
N ALA A 41 9.89 13.69 -8.04
CA ALA A 41 9.61 14.44 -9.26
C ALA A 41 9.69 15.96 -9.05
N ILE A 42 9.49 16.43 -7.81
CA ILE A 42 9.50 17.86 -7.50
C ILE A 42 10.75 18.30 -6.73
N ILE A 43 11.25 17.46 -5.81
CA ILE A 43 12.48 17.80 -5.09
C ILE A 43 13.69 17.70 -6.02
N SER A 44 14.58 18.71 -5.93
CA SER A 44 15.86 18.68 -6.64
C SER A 44 16.69 17.44 -6.28
N SER A 45 17.53 16.98 -7.21
CA SER A 45 18.47 15.90 -6.95
C SER A 45 19.49 16.22 -5.84
N GLN A 46 19.72 17.51 -5.54
CA GLN A 46 20.59 17.95 -4.44
C GLN A 46 19.85 18.15 -3.11
N HIS A 47 18.53 17.91 -3.06
CA HIS A 47 17.76 18.15 -1.85
C HIS A 47 18.26 17.24 -0.70
N PRO A 48 18.51 17.76 0.52
CA PRO A 48 19.06 16.98 1.63
C PRO A 48 18.26 15.73 1.99
N SER A 49 16.93 15.78 1.83
CA SER A 49 16.04 14.65 2.11
C SER A 49 15.98 13.59 1.00
N ARG A 50 16.64 13.80 -0.14
CA ARG A 50 16.54 12.85 -1.26
C ARG A 50 17.12 11.46 -0.96
N PRO A 51 18.30 11.33 -0.33
CA PRO A 51 18.86 10.01 -0.03
C PRO A 51 17.96 9.18 0.91
N VAL A 52 17.37 9.81 1.93
CA VAL A 52 16.46 9.12 2.85
C VAL A 52 15.16 8.69 2.14
N ILE A 53 14.62 9.51 1.24
CA ILE A 53 13.45 9.14 0.43
C ILE A 53 13.76 7.93 -0.46
N GLU A 54 14.93 7.90 -1.10
CA GLU A 54 15.34 6.78 -1.95
C GLU A 54 15.56 5.49 -1.14
N GLU A 55 16.13 5.59 0.06
CA GLU A 55 16.29 4.45 0.98
C GLU A 55 14.93 3.90 1.43
N MET A 56 14.03 4.77 1.91
CA MET A 56 12.69 4.38 2.34
C MET A 56 11.90 3.76 1.18
N GLN A 57 11.99 4.34 -0.02
CA GLN A 57 11.34 3.78 -1.19
C GLN A 57 11.88 2.39 -1.57
N ALA A 58 13.18 2.15 -1.41
CA ALA A 58 13.77 0.83 -1.63
C ALA A 58 13.18 -0.22 -0.66
N GLN A 59 12.98 0.14 0.61
CA GLN A 59 12.34 -0.73 1.60
C GLN A 59 10.90 -1.08 1.20
N GLU A 60 10.08 -0.10 0.81
CA GLU A 60 8.71 -0.38 0.38
C GLU A 60 8.65 -1.22 -0.91
N LYS A 61 9.67 -1.12 -1.77
CA LYS A 61 9.77 -1.97 -2.95
C LYS A 61 9.95 -3.44 -2.54
N GLU A 62 10.83 -3.69 -1.58
CA GLU A 62 11.03 -5.05 -1.04
C GLU A 62 9.76 -5.58 -0.37
N HIS A 63 9.05 -4.74 0.39
CA HIS A 63 7.75 -5.09 0.98
C HIS A 63 6.71 -5.44 -0.09
N LEU A 64 6.56 -4.62 -1.14
CA LEU A 64 5.65 -4.89 -2.25
C LEU A 64 5.99 -6.21 -2.94
N ASP A 65 7.27 -6.47 -3.22
CA ASP A 65 7.73 -7.72 -3.84
C ASP A 65 7.36 -8.95 -2.97
N VAL A 66 7.44 -8.84 -1.64
CA VAL A 66 6.96 -9.89 -0.72
C VAL A 66 5.44 -10.07 -0.87
N MET A 67 4.67 -8.98 -0.88
CA MET A 67 3.21 -9.03 -1.01
C MET A 67 2.78 -9.63 -2.34
N GLU A 68 3.43 -9.28 -3.46
CA GLU A 68 3.17 -9.86 -4.78
C GLU A 68 3.44 -11.36 -4.81
N ARG A 69 4.56 -11.81 -4.22
CA ARG A 69 4.88 -13.25 -4.07
C ARG A 69 3.81 -13.98 -3.25
N LEU A 70 3.33 -13.38 -2.17
CA LEU A 70 2.28 -13.97 -1.32
C LEU A 70 0.93 -14.00 -2.05
N CYS A 71 0.58 -12.94 -2.77
CA CYS A 71 -0.61 -12.88 -3.62
C CYS A 71 -0.59 -13.98 -4.68
N ALA A 72 0.52 -14.15 -5.40
CA ALA A 72 0.71 -15.21 -6.38
C ALA A 72 0.59 -16.61 -5.73
N LYS A 73 1.29 -16.84 -4.62
CA LYS A 73 1.25 -18.12 -3.87
C LYS A 73 -0.16 -18.53 -3.44
N HIS A 74 -0.99 -17.56 -3.07
CA HIS A 74 -2.33 -17.81 -2.56
C HIS A 74 -3.44 -17.59 -3.60
N ASN A 75 -3.09 -17.30 -4.86
CA ASN A 75 -4.02 -16.96 -5.94
C ASN A 75 -4.95 -15.80 -5.57
N ILE A 76 -4.40 -14.78 -4.91
CA ILE A 76 -5.09 -13.55 -4.54
C ILE A 76 -4.76 -12.49 -5.58
N GLN A 77 -5.80 -11.99 -6.24
CA GLN A 77 -5.65 -10.91 -7.21
C GLN A 77 -5.56 -9.55 -6.49
N PRO A 78 -4.69 -8.63 -6.95
CA PRO A 78 -4.68 -7.24 -6.49
C PRO A 78 -6.03 -6.55 -6.66
N THR A 79 -6.19 -5.39 -6.03
CA THR A 79 -7.42 -4.61 -6.16
C THR A 79 -7.55 -3.97 -7.54
N ILE A 80 -8.75 -3.99 -8.11
CA ILE A 80 -9.05 -3.40 -9.44
C ILE A 80 -8.79 -1.89 -9.45
N LEU A 81 -8.96 -1.22 -8.30
CA LEU A 81 -8.74 0.22 -8.15
C LEU A 81 -7.25 0.61 -8.04
N ALA A 82 -6.32 -0.35 -8.07
CA ALA A 82 -4.90 -0.09 -7.89
C ALA A 82 -4.33 0.96 -8.88
N PRO A 83 -4.67 0.96 -10.18
CA PRO A 83 -4.16 1.97 -11.11
C PRO A 83 -4.64 3.38 -10.76
N PHE A 84 -5.91 3.53 -10.39
CA PHE A 84 -6.47 4.82 -10.00
C PHE A 84 -5.84 5.36 -8.71
N LEU A 85 -5.71 4.50 -7.70
CA LEU A 85 -5.07 4.85 -6.44
C LEU A 85 -3.59 5.17 -6.61
N SER A 86 -2.90 4.50 -7.55
CA SER A 86 -1.49 4.80 -7.87
C SER A 86 -1.32 6.21 -8.42
N ILE A 87 -2.24 6.65 -9.29
CA ILE A 87 -2.24 8.02 -9.82
C ILE A 87 -2.51 9.03 -8.71
N ALA A 88 -3.52 8.76 -7.87
CA ALA A 88 -3.85 9.62 -6.74
C ALA A 88 -2.69 9.74 -5.73
N ALA A 89 -2.02 8.64 -5.43
CA ALA A 89 -0.86 8.58 -4.52
C ALA A 89 0.34 9.36 -5.09
N TYR A 90 0.61 9.22 -6.40
CA TYR A 90 1.64 10.02 -7.06
C TYR A 90 1.35 11.52 -7.01
N ALA A 91 0.11 11.91 -7.33
CA ALA A 91 -0.32 13.29 -7.23
C ALA A 91 -0.16 13.82 -5.80
N LEU A 92 -0.58 13.03 -4.80
CA LEU A 92 -0.40 13.38 -3.39
C LEU A 92 1.07 13.66 -3.04
N GLY A 93 1.99 12.76 -3.41
CA GLY A 93 3.42 12.96 -3.19
C GLY A 93 4.00 14.18 -3.91
N SER A 94 3.44 14.51 -5.07
CA SER A 94 3.86 15.66 -5.89
C SER A 94 3.34 16.99 -5.35
N PHE A 95 2.21 17.04 -4.63
CA PHE A 95 1.56 18.30 -4.24
C PHE A 95 1.61 18.60 -2.74
N LEU A 96 1.74 17.60 -1.87
CA LEU A 96 1.50 17.78 -0.43
C LEU A 96 2.76 18.05 0.41
N ILE A 97 3.95 18.13 -0.20
CA ILE A 97 5.26 18.14 0.51
C ILE A 97 6.05 19.44 0.28
N PHE A 98 5.35 20.56 0.10
CA PHE A 98 5.94 21.90 0.17
C PHE A 98 5.35 22.68 1.35
#